data_AF-L5LEA1-F1
#
_entry.id   AF-L5LEA1-F1
#
_cell.length_a   1.000
_cell.length_b   1.000
_cell.length_c   1.000
_cell.angle_alpha   90.00
_cell.angle_beta   90.00
_cell.angle_gamma   90.00
#
_symmetry.space_group_name_H-M   'P 1'
#
loop_
_entity.id
_entity.type
_entity.pdbx_description
1 polymer ?
#
loop_
_entity_poly.entity_id
_entity_poly.type
_entity_poly.pdbx_seq_one_letter_code
_entity_poly.pdbx_strand_id
1 'polypeptide(L)'
;MGAGFGFRVWAEVAEERRKLPSYSLCELDDTPGGEPAEPAELEPDPAKAPSEPARDAAAAETALGDAPGACPPAVPARIPTLASLSRGRVSPLVRFQLPNVLFAYAHTLVLYHGGDDALLTDFCATLLGVSGALGAQQAFASAEEALEAAAHVLEAGEHPPGPLGTRGAMREAARILLGEGPANQKGYTLAALGHLVQTLGRARKRAEATEVRDRLYRARKKCQFLMAWTNENEVALPALALDCARAHRAHAVAAEEVAALTGELERLWGGPLPPAPRTLIEELPG
;
A
#
# COMPACT_ATOMS: atom_id res chain seq x y z
N MET A 1 -19.77 -12.66 14.72
CA MET A 1 -19.79 -11.39 13.97
C MET A 1 -18.45 -10.73 14.18
N GLY A 2 -17.61 -10.67 13.15
CA GLY A 2 -16.23 -10.19 13.28
C GLY A 2 -15.55 -10.22 11.91
N ALA A 3 -16.14 -9.52 10.95
CA ALA A 3 -15.49 -9.22 9.69
C ALA A 3 -14.97 -7.78 9.78
N GLY A 4 -13.73 -7.54 9.37
CA GLY A 4 -13.28 -6.20 9.00
C GLY A 4 -12.37 -5.50 9.99
N PHE A 5 -11.08 -5.86 10.02
CA PHE A 5 -10.05 -4.95 10.53
C PHE A 5 -8.85 -4.83 9.58
N GLY A 6 -8.52 -5.85 8.77
CA GLY A 6 -7.61 -5.70 7.63
C GLY A 6 -8.22 -4.90 6.47
N PHE A 7 -9.55 -4.82 6.42
CA PHE A 7 -10.29 -4.04 5.45
C PHE A 7 -10.08 -2.54 5.59
N ARG A 8 -9.66 -1.97 6.73
CA ARG A 8 -9.77 -0.51 6.92
C ARG A 8 -8.83 0.31 6.05
N VAL A 9 -7.58 -0.09 5.84
CA VAL A 9 -6.66 0.60 4.91
C VAL A 9 -7.16 0.49 3.47
N TRP A 10 -7.65 -0.69 3.10
CA TRP A 10 -8.18 -0.96 1.76
C TRP A 10 -9.56 -0.33 1.53
N ALA A 11 -10.35 -0.19 2.59
CA ALA A 11 -11.66 0.46 2.63
C ALA A 11 -11.51 1.97 2.68
N GLU A 12 -10.52 2.54 3.39
CA GLU A 12 -10.17 3.96 3.33
C GLU A 12 -9.71 4.32 1.91
N VAL A 13 -8.87 3.48 1.28
CA VAL A 13 -8.51 3.64 -0.14
C VAL A 13 -9.73 3.55 -1.07
N ALA A 14 -10.66 2.62 -0.83
CA ALA A 14 -11.87 2.47 -1.64
C ALA A 14 -12.92 3.57 -1.39
N GLU A 15 -13.02 4.07 -0.15
CA GLU A 15 -13.92 5.15 0.26
C GLU A 15 -13.44 6.49 -0.32
N GLU A 16 -12.12 6.72 -0.37
CA GLU A 16 -11.56 7.91 -1.01
C GLU A 16 -11.71 7.87 -2.54
N ARG A 17 -11.60 6.68 -3.17
CA ARG A 17 -11.95 6.49 -4.59
C ARG A 17 -13.42 6.76 -4.89
N ARG A 18 -14.33 6.48 -3.95
CA ARG A 18 -15.78 6.73 -4.09
C ARG A 18 -16.15 8.21 -3.98
N LYS A 19 -15.30 9.05 -3.39
CA LYS A 19 -15.50 10.51 -3.25
C LYS A 19 -15.06 11.32 -4.47
N LEU A 20 -14.34 10.73 -5.42
CA LEU A 20 -13.96 11.42 -6.65
C LEU A 20 -15.16 11.48 -7.60
N PRO A 21 -15.51 12.66 -8.16
CA PRO A 21 -16.55 12.75 -9.17
C PRO A 21 -16.14 11.93 -10.39
N SER A 22 -16.99 10.95 -10.75
CA SER A 22 -16.87 10.19 -11.98
C SER A 22 -17.02 11.13 -13.16
N TYR A 23 -15.92 11.61 -13.72
CA TYR A 23 -15.93 12.17 -15.07
C TYR A 23 -16.16 11.02 -16.05
N SER A 24 -17.44 10.75 -16.30
CA SER A 24 -17.93 9.87 -17.36
C SER A 24 -17.71 10.57 -18.69
N LEU A 25 -16.73 10.12 -19.47
CA LEU A 25 -16.66 10.43 -20.90
C LEU A 25 -17.50 9.38 -21.64
N CYS A 26 -18.80 9.65 -21.71
CA CYS A 26 -19.78 9.14 -22.67
C CYS A 26 -20.30 10.41 -23.37
N GLU A 27 -20.50 10.56 -24.66
CA GLU A 27 -20.53 9.74 -25.87
C GLU A 27 -20.39 10.77 -27.01
N LEU A 28 -19.85 10.39 -28.15
CA LEU A 28 -20.16 11.06 -29.41
C LEU A 28 -20.40 9.96 -30.43
N ASP A 29 -21.67 9.64 -30.65
CA ASP A 29 -22.13 8.89 -31.80
C ASP A 29 -23.24 9.66 -32.54
N ASP A 30 -23.33 9.30 -33.83
CA ASP A 30 -24.40 9.48 -34.80
C ASP A 30 -24.45 10.82 -35.58
N THR A 31 -24.55 10.84 -36.92
CA THR A 31 -25.54 10.16 -37.79
C THR A 31 -25.10 10.30 -39.32
N PRO A 32 -25.92 10.01 -40.38
CA PRO A 32 -25.94 8.75 -41.15
C PRO A 32 -25.95 8.94 -42.71
N GLY A 33 -26.06 7.86 -43.50
CA GLY A 33 -26.65 7.95 -44.86
C GLY A 33 -26.28 6.86 -45.88
N GLY A 34 -27.30 6.25 -46.50
CA GLY A 34 -27.25 5.72 -47.89
C GLY A 34 -27.55 4.21 -48.08
N GLU A 35 -28.70 3.91 -48.71
CA GLU A 35 -29.33 2.60 -49.01
C GLU A 35 -28.71 1.84 -50.25
N PRO A 36 -29.41 0.91 -50.98
CA PRO A 36 -29.67 -0.52 -50.70
C PRO A 36 -29.34 -1.47 -51.90
N ALA A 37 -29.46 -2.80 -51.76
CA ALA A 37 -29.74 -3.74 -52.87
C ALA A 37 -30.29 -5.11 -52.39
N GLU A 38 -31.43 -5.54 -52.97
CA GLU A 38 -32.11 -6.85 -52.85
C GLU A 38 -31.85 -7.74 -54.12
N PRO A 39 -32.59 -8.85 -54.44
CA PRO A 39 -32.59 -10.20 -53.84
C PRO A 39 -32.56 -11.36 -54.91
N ALA A 40 -32.51 -12.65 -54.50
CA ALA A 40 -33.06 -13.86 -55.21
C ALA A 40 -32.70 -15.14 -54.42
N GLU A 41 -33.65 -15.84 -53.76
CA GLU A 41 -34.49 -16.97 -54.22
C GLU A 41 -33.77 -18.34 -54.42
N LEU A 42 -34.10 -19.33 -53.58
CA LEU A 42 -34.77 -20.64 -53.89
C LEU A 42 -34.35 -21.81 -52.96
N GLU A 43 -35.34 -22.37 -52.25
CA GLU A 43 -35.39 -23.65 -51.49
C GLU A 43 -35.68 -24.84 -52.46
N PRO A 44 -35.46 -26.16 -52.14
CA PRO A 44 -36.24 -26.89 -51.11
C PRO A 44 -35.61 -28.11 -50.36
N ASP A 45 -36.22 -28.37 -49.18
CA ASP A 45 -36.30 -29.51 -48.22
C ASP A 45 -36.63 -30.91 -48.86
N PRO A 46 -36.77 -32.11 -48.16
CA PRO A 46 -37.06 -32.35 -46.73
C PRO A 46 -36.46 -33.60 -46.01
N ALA A 47 -36.54 -33.64 -44.67
CA ALA A 47 -37.38 -34.62 -43.92
C ALA A 47 -37.00 -34.86 -42.43
N LYS A 48 -38.03 -34.67 -41.57
CA LYS A 48 -38.49 -35.53 -40.45
C LYS A 48 -38.18 -35.11 -38.99
N ALA A 49 -39.17 -34.47 -38.37
CA ALA A 49 -39.44 -34.34 -36.92
C ALA A 49 -40.31 -35.53 -36.41
N PRO A 50 -40.83 -35.65 -35.14
CA PRO A 50 -40.94 -34.63 -34.06
C PRO A 50 -40.82 -35.13 -32.58
N SER A 51 -40.69 -34.20 -31.62
CA SER A 51 -41.62 -34.03 -30.46
C SER A 51 -41.07 -33.05 -29.38
N GLU A 52 -41.88 -32.02 -29.04
CA GLU A 52 -41.78 -31.20 -27.81
C GLU A 52 -42.93 -31.61 -26.84
N PRO A 53 -43.01 -31.09 -25.58
CA PRO A 53 -43.60 -29.75 -25.37
C PRO A 53 -43.00 -28.88 -24.24
N ALA A 54 -42.94 -27.58 -24.53
CA ALA A 54 -43.41 -26.41 -23.74
C ALA A 54 -42.80 -25.99 -22.38
N ARG A 55 -42.24 -24.76 -22.43
CA ARG A 55 -42.41 -23.57 -21.56
C ARG A 55 -42.11 -23.67 -20.05
N ASP A 56 -41.09 -22.93 -19.62
CA ASP A 56 -41.33 -21.61 -19.01
C ASP A 56 -40.08 -20.71 -19.10
N ALA A 57 -40.35 -19.46 -19.44
CA ALA A 57 -39.41 -18.35 -19.49
C ALA A 57 -39.32 -17.70 -18.10
N ALA A 58 -38.11 -17.42 -17.60
CA ALA A 58 -37.77 -16.20 -16.88
C ALA A 58 -36.32 -16.21 -16.38
N ALA A 59 -35.77 -14.99 -16.28
CA ALA A 59 -34.54 -14.60 -15.62
C ALA A 59 -33.22 -15.02 -16.30
N ALA A 60 -32.95 -14.33 -17.41
CA ALA A 60 -31.64 -13.73 -17.59
C ALA A 60 -31.33 -12.86 -16.35
N GLU A 61 -30.55 -13.36 -15.41
CA GLU A 61 -29.77 -12.49 -14.53
C GLU A 61 -28.54 -12.07 -15.31
N THR A 62 -28.70 -10.94 -15.98
CA THR A 62 -27.65 -9.98 -16.25
C THR A 62 -26.62 -10.02 -15.12
N ALA A 63 -25.41 -10.49 -15.44
CA ALA A 63 -24.23 -10.25 -14.62
C ALA A 63 -24.00 -8.74 -14.61
N LEU A 64 -24.74 -8.06 -13.72
CA LEU A 64 -24.53 -6.68 -13.36
C LEU A 64 -23.07 -6.56 -12.91
N GLY A 65 -22.37 -5.64 -13.56
CA GLY A 65 -21.01 -5.28 -13.23
C GLY A 65 -20.87 -5.04 -11.73
N ASP A 66 -20.12 -5.91 -11.09
CA ASP A 66 -19.65 -5.69 -9.74
C ASP A 66 -18.63 -4.55 -9.79
N ALA A 67 -18.99 -3.39 -9.24
CA ALA A 67 -18.05 -2.33 -8.99
C ALA A 67 -16.93 -2.92 -8.10
N PRO A 68 -15.62 -2.75 -8.42
CA PRO A 68 -14.55 -3.44 -7.71
C PRO A 68 -14.41 -2.87 -6.29
N GLY A 69 -15.14 -3.48 -5.35
CA GLY A 69 -15.14 -3.16 -3.94
C GLY A 69 -14.10 -3.97 -3.18
N ALA A 70 -12.94 -3.35 -2.91
CA ALA A 70 -12.09 -3.56 -1.73
C ALA A 70 -11.83 -5.01 -1.23
N CYS A 71 -11.44 -5.92 -2.11
CA CYS A 71 -10.79 -7.16 -1.66
C CYS A 71 -9.30 -6.89 -1.33
N PRO A 72 -8.77 -7.40 -0.20
CA PRO A 72 -7.33 -7.35 0.05
C PRO A 72 -6.59 -8.04 -1.12
N PRO A 73 -5.37 -7.58 -1.47
CA PRO A 73 -4.64 -8.16 -2.58
C PRO A 73 -4.47 -9.66 -2.36
N ALA A 74 -4.75 -10.44 -3.40
CA ALA A 74 -4.67 -11.89 -3.30
C ALA A 74 -3.24 -12.32 -2.93
N VAL A 75 -3.12 -13.27 -2.01
CA VAL A 75 -1.84 -13.90 -1.71
C VAL A 75 -1.35 -14.61 -2.96
N PRO A 76 -0.09 -14.40 -3.40
CA PRO A 76 0.45 -15.09 -4.56
C PRO A 76 0.37 -16.62 -4.39
N ALA A 77 -0.26 -17.31 -5.35
CA ALA A 77 -0.47 -18.76 -5.28
C ALA A 77 0.83 -19.58 -5.28
N ARG A 78 1.93 -19.00 -5.76
CA ARG A 78 3.26 -19.63 -5.76
C ARG A 78 4.28 -18.68 -5.17
N ILE A 79 4.84 -19.07 -4.02
CA ILE A 79 5.92 -18.36 -3.35
C ILE A 79 7.18 -19.21 -3.50
N PRO A 80 8.29 -18.67 -4.04
CA PRO A 80 9.54 -19.40 -4.12
C PRO A 80 10.11 -19.70 -2.73
N THR A 81 10.89 -20.76 -2.59
CA THR A 81 11.61 -21.06 -1.34
C THR A 81 12.82 -20.14 -1.16
N LEU A 82 13.23 -19.88 0.07
CA LEU A 82 14.45 -19.11 0.38
C LEU A 82 15.70 -19.74 -0.27
N ALA A 83 15.81 -21.07 -0.23
CA ALA A 83 16.93 -21.80 -0.82
C ALA A 83 17.05 -21.58 -2.35
N SER A 84 15.93 -21.34 -3.03
CA SER A 84 15.94 -21.01 -4.47
C SER A 84 16.43 -19.60 -4.78
N LEU A 85 16.38 -18.68 -3.80
CA LEU A 85 16.72 -17.27 -3.95
C LEU A 85 18.10 -16.92 -3.38
N SER A 86 18.61 -17.70 -2.43
CA SER A 86 19.90 -17.48 -1.79
C SER A 86 20.65 -18.78 -1.55
N ARG A 87 21.95 -18.78 -1.84
CA ARG A 87 22.84 -19.93 -1.64
C ARG A 87 23.49 -19.98 -0.25
N GLY A 88 23.35 -18.92 0.55
CA GLY A 88 23.98 -18.76 1.86
C GLY A 88 22.99 -18.72 3.02
N ARG A 89 23.52 -18.74 4.25
CA ARG A 89 22.70 -18.59 5.45
C ARG A 89 22.02 -17.22 5.46
N VAL A 90 20.71 -17.23 5.68
CA VAL A 90 19.93 -15.99 5.80
C VAL A 90 20.31 -15.29 7.10
N SER A 91 20.59 -13.99 7.01
CA SER A 91 20.89 -13.16 8.18
C SER A 91 19.69 -13.12 9.13
N PRO A 92 19.88 -13.24 10.46
CA PRO A 92 18.79 -13.12 11.42
C PRO A 92 18.13 -11.73 11.42
N LEU A 93 18.82 -10.71 10.90
CA LEU A 93 18.31 -9.33 10.82
C LEU A 93 17.27 -9.13 9.72
N VAL A 94 17.09 -10.09 8.81
CA VAL A 94 16.11 -9.96 7.71
C VAL A 94 14.69 -9.67 8.22
N ARG A 95 14.33 -10.23 9.37
CA ARG A 95 13.00 -10.06 9.98
C ARG A 95 12.66 -8.60 10.25
N PHE A 96 13.65 -7.79 10.61
CA PHE A 96 13.47 -6.37 10.95
C PHE A 96 13.33 -5.48 9.72
N GLN A 97 13.43 -6.05 8.52
CA GLN A 97 13.16 -5.31 7.29
C GLN A 97 11.67 -5.30 6.96
N LEU A 98 10.90 -6.27 7.47
CA LEU A 98 9.44 -6.31 7.29
C LEU A 98 8.74 -5.07 7.86
N PRO A 99 9.00 -4.62 9.11
CA PRO A 99 8.35 -3.44 9.65
C PRO A 99 8.62 -2.18 8.83
N ASN A 100 9.88 -1.96 8.40
CA ASN A 100 10.26 -0.82 7.57
C ASN A 100 9.53 -0.83 6.22
N VAL A 101 9.51 -1.98 5.53
CA VAL A 101 8.81 -2.13 4.24
C VAL A 101 7.31 -1.93 4.40
N LEU A 102 6.71 -2.52 5.44
CA LEU A 102 5.26 -2.45 5.69
C LEU A 102 4.81 -1.06 6.12
N PHE A 103 5.64 -0.32 6.86
CA PHE A 103 5.40 1.09 7.17
C PHE A 103 5.31 1.91 5.88
N ALA A 104 6.34 1.84 5.04
CA ALA A 104 6.39 2.61 3.80
C ALA A 104 5.25 2.19 2.87
N TYR A 105 4.94 0.90 2.83
CA TYR A 105 3.81 0.36 2.08
C TYR A 105 2.47 0.92 2.55
N ALA A 106 2.17 0.90 3.86
CA ALA A 106 0.92 1.42 4.39
C ALA A 106 0.78 2.92 4.08
N HIS A 107 1.86 3.68 4.26
CA HIS A 107 1.90 5.10 3.94
C HIS A 107 1.60 5.36 2.44
N THR A 108 2.31 4.71 1.53
CA THR A 108 2.13 4.94 0.08
C THR A 108 0.82 4.38 -0.45
N LEU A 109 0.33 3.28 0.12
CA LEU A 109 -0.94 2.68 -0.29
C LEU A 109 -2.10 3.63 -0.06
N VAL A 110 -2.16 4.29 1.10
CA VAL A 110 -3.20 5.28 1.40
C VAL A 110 -2.97 6.57 0.60
N LEU A 111 -1.73 7.06 0.54
CA LEU A 111 -1.39 8.32 -0.15
C LEU A 111 -1.69 8.29 -1.65
N TYR A 112 -1.50 7.15 -2.32
CA TYR A 112 -1.68 7.03 -3.78
C TYR A 112 -2.78 6.03 -4.17
N HIS A 113 -3.82 5.92 -3.32
CA HIS A 113 -5.03 5.15 -3.57
C HIS A 113 -4.82 3.72 -4.06
N GLY A 114 -3.83 2.99 -3.53
CA GLY A 114 -3.57 1.62 -3.94
C GLY A 114 -2.52 1.46 -5.05
N GLY A 115 -1.85 2.53 -5.47
CA GLY A 115 -0.89 2.49 -6.58
C GLY A 115 -1.59 2.46 -7.93
N ASP A 116 -2.55 3.39 -8.10
CA ASP A 116 -3.19 3.64 -9.39
C ASP A 116 -2.17 3.85 -10.49
N ASP A 117 -2.51 3.42 -11.71
CA ASP A 117 -1.55 3.42 -12.81
C ASP A 117 -1.03 4.83 -13.16
N ALA A 118 -1.86 5.86 -12.94
CA ALA A 118 -1.47 7.27 -13.11
C ALA A 118 -0.45 7.74 -12.05
N LEU A 119 -0.52 7.19 -10.83
CA LEU A 119 0.31 7.58 -9.68
C LEU A 119 1.44 6.57 -9.40
N LEU A 120 1.62 5.59 -10.30
CA LEU A 120 2.52 4.46 -10.08
C LEU A 120 3.98 4.91 -9.88
N THR A 121 4.42 5.92 -10.62
CA THR A 121 5.77 6.47 -10.51
C THR A 121 6.00 7.10 -9.13
N ASP A 122 5.07 7.96 -8.69
CA ASP A 122 5.16 8.64 -7.39
C ASP A 122 5.03 7.65 -6.22
N PHE A 123 4.12 6.67 -6.34
CA PHE A 123 4.00 5.57 -5.39
C PHE A 123 5.35 4.88 -5.19
N CYS A 124 6.03 4.51 -6.29
CA CYS A 124 7.32 3.82 -6.20
C CYS A 124 8.45 4.74 -5.72
N ALA A 125 8.47 6.00 -6.13
CA ALA A 125 9.48 6.96 -5.67
C ALA A 125 9.39 7.17 -4.16
N THR A 126 8.19 7.45 -3.63
CA THR A 126 7.96 7.62 -2.20
C THR A 126 8.19 6.32 -1.42
N LEU A 127 7.79 5.16 -1.96
CA LEU A 127 8.06 3.87 -1.32
C LEU A 127 9.56 3.64 -1.13
N LEU A 128 10.37 3.93 -2.16
CA LEU A 128 11.81 3.75 -2.10
C LEU A 128 12.51 4.79 -1.22
N GLY A 129 12.01 6.02 -1.16
CA GLY A 129 12.57 7.05 -0.29
C GLY A 129 12.26 6.81 1.19
N VAL A 130 11.03 6.42 1.52
CA VAL A 130 10.61 6.14 2.90
C VAL A 130 11.16 4.80 3.40
N SER A 131 11.23 3.77 2.55
CA SER A 131 11.75 2.46 2.96
C SER A 131 13.26 2.37 2.82
N GLY A 132 13.99 2.62 3.92
CA GLY A 132 15.42 2.35 4.02
C GLY A 132 15.81 0.91 3.59
N ALA A 133 14.96 -0.08 3.87
CA ALA A 133 15.18 -1.48 3.45
C ALA A 133 15.20 -1.66 1.92
N LEU A 134 14.38 -0.89 1.18
CA LEU A 134 14.24 -1.01 -0.26
C LEU A 134 15.12 -0.01 -1.04
N GLY A 135 15.15 1.24 -0.60
CA GLY A 135 15.89 2.32 -1.28
C GLY A 135 17.38 2.31 -0.95
N ALA A 136 17.71 2.42 0.34
CA ALA A 136 19.08 2.49 0.84
C ALA A 136 19.71 1.12 1.14
N GLN A 137 18.93 0.04 1.03
CA GLN A 137 19.33 -1.33 1.40
C GLN A 137 19.79 -1.45 2.86
N GLN A 138 19.25 -0.60 3.73
CA GLN A 138 19.57 -0.55 5.14
C GLN A 138 19.19 -1.86 5.85
N ALA A 139 20.04 -2.28 6.78
CA ALA A 139 19.74 -3.35 7.72
C ALA A 139 19.39 -2.73 9.08
N PHE A 140 18.52 -3.40 9.82
CA PHE A 140 18.05 -2.96 11.13
C PHE A 140 18.32 -4.04 12.17
N ALA A 141 18.64 -3.63 13.38
CA ALA A 141 18.89 -4.49 14.53
C ALA A 141 17.62 -4.78 15.35
N SER A 142 16.57 -3.95 15.21
CA SER A 142 15.28 -4.13 15.89
C SER A 142 14.08 -3.67 15.04
N ALA A 143 12.87 -4.01 15.46
CA ALA A 143 11.63 -3.53 14.83
C ALA A 143 11.38 -2.05 15.09
N GLU A 144 11.78 -1.57 16.28
CA GLU A 144 11.71 -0.16 16.68
C GLU A 144 12.58 0.70 15.77
N GLU A 145 13.87 0.37 15.65
CA GLU A 145 14.81 1.07 14.77
C GLU A 145 14.31 1.10 13.31
N ALA A 146 13.73 -0.01 12.85
CA ALA A 146 13.19 -0.12 11.50
C ALA A 146 12.00 0.82 11.24
N LEU A 147 11.13 1.02 12.23
CA LEU A 147 9.98 1.92 12.15
C LEU A 147 10.41 3.38 12.34
N GLU A 148 11.29 3.66 13.31
CA GLU A 148 11.83 4.98 13.59
C GLU A 148 12.60 5.55 12.40
N ALA A 149 13.41 4.72 11.71
CA ALA A 149 14.11 5.14 10.51
C ALA A 149 13.15 5.63 9.41
N ALA A 150 12.01 4.97 9.22
CA ALA A 150 11.00 5.40 8.25
C ALA A 150 10.18 6.60 8.73
N ALA A 151 9.89 6.65 10.04
CA ALA A 151 9.23 7.78 10.69
C ALA A 151 10.03 9.07 10.53
N HIS A 152 11.34 9.01 10.77
CA HIS A 152 12.25 10.14 10.67
C HIS A 152 12.25 10.75 9.26
N VAL A 153 12.25 9.90 8.22
CA VAL A 153 12.16 10.37 6.81
C VAL A 153 10.88 11.16 6.55
N LEU A 154 9.73 10.73 7.10
CA LEU A 154 8.48 11.46 6.95
C LEU A 154 8.46 12.76 7.76
N GLU A 155 9.00 12.74 8.98
CA GLU A 155 9.07 13.90 9.87
C GLU A 155 10.05 14.97 9.37
N ALA A 156 11.09 14.57 8.65
CA ALA A 156 12.01 15.46 7.95
C ALA A 156 11.37 16.20 6.76
N GLY A 157 10.17 15.80 6.32
CA GLY A 157 9.45 16.45 5.22
C GLY A 157 10.02 16.14 3.84
N GLU A 158 10.85 15.10 3.71
CA GLU A 158 11.44 14.68 2.43
C GLU A 158 10.40 14.09 1.47
N HIS A 159 9.26 13.64 2.01
CA HIS A 159 8.14 13.06 1.27
C HIS A 159 6.81 13.64 1.72
N PRO A 160 5.76 13.63 0.86
CA PRO A 160 4.45 14.17 1.21
C PRO A 160 3.87 13.51 2.46
N PRO A 161 3.27 14.28 3.39
CA PRO A 161 2.58 13.70 4.53
C PRO A 161 1.36 12.90 4.05
N GLY A 162 1.28 11.63 4.45
CA GLY A 162 0.17 10.76 4.11
C GLY A 162 -0.99 10.91 5.11
N PRO A 163 -2.23 10.53 4.74
CA PRO A 163 -3.39 10.66 5.64
C PRO A 163 -3.26 9.88 6.95
N LEU A 164 -2.49 8.79 6.96
CA LEU A 164 -2.19 8.03 8.17
C LEU A 164 -1.26 8.77 9.14
N GLY A 165 -0.47 9.71 8.64
CA GLY A 165 0.71 10.24 9.33
C GLY A 165 1.70 9.15 9.74
N THR A 166 2.75 9.55 10.46
CA THR A 166 3.78 8.62 10.96
C THR A 166 3.21 7.58 11.91
N ARG A 167 2.45 8.00 12.92
CA ARG A 167 1.86 7.11 13.93
C ARG A 167 0.90 6.08 13.32
N GLY A 168 0.08 6.49 12.36
CA GLY A 168 -0.84 5.58 11.67
C GLY A 168 -0.08 4.55 10.84
N ALA A 169 0.95 4.95 10.10
CA ALA A 169 1.77 4.02 9.33
C ALA A 169 2.46 2.96 10.22
N MET A 170 2.99 3.34 11.40
CA MET A 170 3.52 2.36 12.37
C MET A 170 2.46 1.38 12.83
N ARG A 171 1.25 1.88 13.15
CA ARG A 171 0.14 1.06 13.62
C ARG A 171 -0.31 0.06 12.56
N GLU A 172 -0.39 0.49 11.31
CA GLU A 172 -0.78 -0.38 10.20
C GLU A 172 0.29 -1.43 9.88
N ALA A 173 1.59 -1.09 9.99
CA ALA A 173 2.65 -2.09 9.89
C ALA A 173 2.51 -3.21 10.92
N ALA A 174 2.21 -2.87 12.18
CA ALA A 174 1.96 -3.85 13.24
C ALA A 174 0.74 -4.72 12.94
N ARG A 175 -0.34 -4.14 12.40
CA ARG A 175 -1.57 -4.88 12.04
C ARG A 175 -1.37 -5.84 10.88
N ILE A 176 -0.66 -5.43 9.83
CA ILE A 176 -0.37 -6.29 8.68
C ILE A 176 0.46 -7.52 9.11
N LEU A 177 1.38 -7.35 10.06
CA LEU A 177 2.16 -8.46 10.63
C LEU A 177 1.32 -9.37 11.54
N LEU A 178 0.37 -8.80 12.27
CA LEU A 178 -0.50 -9.57 13.16
C LEU A 178 -1.54 -10.40 12.40
N GLY A 179 -2.07 -9.86 11.29
CA GLY A 179 -3.16 -10.46 10.53
C GLY A 179 -4.48 -10.49 11.31
N GLU A 180 -5.46 -11.26 10.81
CA GLU A 180 -6.78 -11.43 11.44
C GLU A 180 -6.84 -12.60 12.45
N GLY A 181 -5.69 -12.95 13.02
CA GLY A 181 -5.56 -14.00 14.03
C GLY A 181 -4.72 -15.20 13.57
N PRO A 182 -4.60 -16.25 14.41
CA PRO A 182 -3.63 -17.32 14.22
C PRO A 182 -3.81 -18.13 12.94
N ALA A 183 -5.04 -18.20 12.40
CA ALA A 183 -5.36 -18.99 11.22
C ALA A 183 -4.88 -18.36 9.89
N ASN A 184 -4.62 -17.06 9.87
CA ASN A 184 -4.18 -16.34 8.67
C ASN A 184 -3.17 -15.24 9.01
N GLN A 185 -2.17 -15.61 9.82
CA GLN A 185 -1.22 -14.66 10.36
C GLN A 185 -0.29 -14.11 9.27
N LYS A 186 0.30 -14.98 8.44
CA LYS A 186 1.20 -14.53 7.38
C LYS A 186 0.50 -13.99 6.13
N GLY A 187 -0.77 -14.32 5.90
CA GLY A 187 -1.46 -14.02 4.64
C GLY A 187 -1.48 -12.52 4.31
N TYR A 188 -1.72 -11.67 5.30
CA TYR A 188 -1.69 -10.22 5.14
C TYR A 188 -0.31 -9.68 4.74
N THR A 189 0.74 -10.18 5.37
CA THR A 189 2.12 -9.80 5.03
C THR A 189 2.49 -10.30 3.63
N LEU A 190 2.10 -11.53 3.27
CA LEU A 190 2.35 -12.08 1.93
C LEU A 190 1.56 -11.34 0.84
N ALA A 191 0.32 -10.96 1.11
CA ALA A 191 -0.52 -10.16 0.23
C ALA A 191 0.10 -8.78 -0.04
N ALA A 192 0.54 -8.08 1.02
CA ALA A 192 1.22 -6.79 0.92
C ALA A 192 2.52 -6.88 0.09
N LEU A 193 3.38 -7.85 0.39
CA LEU A 193 4.63 -8.07 -0.36
C LEU A 193 4.35 -8.49 -1.81
N GLY A 194 3.33 -9.32 -2.04
CA GLY A 194 2.88 -9.72 -3.37
C GLY A 194 2.45 -8.52 -4.21
N HIS A 195 1.64 -7.63 -3.63
CA HIS A 195 1.24 -6.38 -4.27
C HIS A 195 2.46 -5.51 -4.60
N LEU A 196 3.40 -5.34 -3.68
CA LEU A 196 4.65 -4.61 -3.95
C LEU A 196 5.45 -5.23 -5.10
N VAL A 197 5.57 -6.56 -5.16
CA VAL A 197 6.29 -7.25 -6.24
C VAL A 197 5.66 -6.99 -7.61
N GLN A 198 4.33 -6.94 -7.68
CA GLN A 198 3.60 -6.62 -8.91
C GLN A 198 3.76 -5.15 -9.28
N THR A 199 3.54 -4.25 -8.34
CA THR A 199 3.59 -2.78 -8.53
C THR A 199 4.98 -2.31 -8.93
N LEU A 200 6.04 -2.76 -8.23
CA LEU A 200 7.44 -2.49 -8.63
C LEU A 200 7.77 -3.10 -10.01
N GLY A 201 7.18 -4.25 -10.34
CA GLY A 201 7.32 -4.89 -11.64
C GLY A 201 6.69 -4.09 -12.78
N ARG A 202 5.50 -3.52 -12.56
CA ARG A 202 4.82 -2.63 -13.51
C ARG A 202 5.60 -1.33 -13.68
N ALA A 203 6.00 -0.68 -12.57
CA ALA A 203 6.76 0.57 -12.61
C ALA A 203 8.07 0.39 -13.39
N ARG A 204 8.79 -0.73 -13.17
CA ARG A 204 10.03 -1.02 -13.89
C ARG A 204 9.84 -1.11 -15.40
N LYS A 205 8.69 -1.61 -15.88
CA LYS A 205 8.41 -1.69 -17.31
C LYS A 205 8.17 -0.31 -17.94
N ARG A 206 7.69 0.66 -17.14
CA ARG A 206 7.41 2.03 -17.58
C ARG A 206 8.62 2.97 -17.42
N ALA A 207 9.56 2.63 -16.56
CA ALA A 207 10.74 3.46 -16.31
C ALA A 207 11.67 3.50 -17.54
N GLU A 208 11.96 4.70 -18.03
CA GLU A 208 12.85 4.92 -19.17
C GLU A 208 14.34 4.84 -18.75
N ALA A 209 14.69 5.50 -17.65
CA ALA A 209 16.04 5.53 -17.13
C ALA A 209 16.50 4.16 -16.57
N THR A 210 17.68 3.71 -16.99
CA THR A 210 18.25 2.42 -16.57
C THR A 210 18.49 2.36 -15.06
N GLU A 211 18.95 3.45 -14.46
CA GLU A 211 19.22 3.57 -13.04
C GLU A 211 17.93 3.38 -12.21
N VAL A 212 16.81 3.94 -12.70
CA VAL A 212 15.49 3.77 -12.08
C VAL A 212 15.02 2.32 -12.23
N ARG A 213 15.16 1.73 -13.42
CA ARG A 213 14.81 0.32 -13.66
C ARG A 213 15.58 -0.63 -12.74
N ASP A 214 16.85 -0.34 -12.47
CA ASP A 214 17.70 -1.14 -11.60
C ASP A 214 17.33 -1.02 -10.12
N ARG A 215 17.03 0.19 -9.64
CA ARG A 215 16.51 0.40 -8.28
C ARG A 215 15.21 -0.36 -8.06
N LEU A 216 14.26 -0.23 -8.99
CA LEU A 216 12.98 -0.95 -8.94
C LEU A 216 13.16 -2.46 -9.01
N TYR A 217 14.12 -2.94 -9.81
CA TYR A 217 14.46 -4.36 -9.87
C TYR A 217 14.97 -4.89 -8.52
N ARG A 218 15.93 -4.19 -7.89
CA ARG A 218 16.50 -4.60 -6.59
C ARG A 218 15.44 -4.60 -5.50
N ALA A 219 14.61 -3.58 -5.43
CA ALA A 219 13.49 -3.51 -4.49
C ALA A 219 12.49 -4.65 -4.72
N ARG A 220 12.13 -4.95 -5.98
CA ARG A 220 11.26 -6.08 -6.31
C ARG A 220 11.86 -7.41 -5.87
N LYS A 221 13.15 -7.64 -6.15
CA LYS A 221 13.87 -8.84 -5.70
C LYS A 221 13.90 -8.94 -4.19
N LYS A 222 14.03 -7.82 -3.48
CA LYS A 222 13.99 -7.76 -2.03
C LYS A 222 12.63 -8.15 -1.48
N CYS A 223 11.53 -7.63 -2.02
CA CYS A 223 10.18 -8.04 -1.63
C CYS A 223 9.93 -9.53 -1.89
N GLN A 224 10.41 -10.09 -3.00
CA GLN A 224 10.35 -11.54 -3.26
C GLN A 224 11.09 -12.36 -2.20
N PHE A 225 12.27 -11.90 -1.79
CA PHE A 225 13.05 -12.54 -0.73
C PHE A 225 12.34 -12.47 0.62
N LEU A 226 11.78 -11.32 0.98
CA LEU A 226 10.99 -11.14 2.21
C LEU A 226 9.72 -12.00 2.20
N MET A 227 9.08 -12.17 1.03
CA MET A 227 7.91 -13.03 0.88
C MET A 227 8.26 -14.50 1.11
N ALA A 228 9.37 -14.99 0.52
CA ALA A 228 9.90 -16.32 0.80
C ALA A 228 10.26 -16.49 2.29
N TRP A 229 10.89 -15.48 2.89
CA TRP A 229 11.25 -15.51 4.32
C TRP A 229 10.01 -15.61 5.21
N THR A 230 9.01 -14.77 4.95
CA THR A 230 7.74 -14.75 5.68
C THR A 230 7.02 -16.09 5.58
N ASN A 231 7.02 -16.70 4.39
CA ASN A 231 6.35 -17.98 4.16
C ASN A 231 6.94 -19.12 5.00
N GLU A 232 8.27 -19.12 5.17
CA GLU A 232 9.02 -20.15 5.91
C GLU A 232 9.21 -19.84 7.40
N ASN A 233 8.98 -18.59 7.85
CA ASN A 233 9.25 -18.13 9.21
C ASN A 233 8.02 -17.51 9.89
N GLU A 234 6.83 -18.05 9.63
CA GLU A 234 5.55 -17.55 10.15
C GLU A 234 5.53 -17.38 11.68
N VAL A 235 6.18 -18.29 12.40
CA VAL A 235 6.28 -18.27 13.86
C VAL A 235 6.97 -17.02 14.43
N ALA A 236 7.75 -16.30 13.62
CA ALA A 236 8.43 -15.07 14.03
C ALA A 236 7.53 -13.83 13.94
N LEU A 237 6.44 -13.89 13.16
CA LEU A 237 5.56 -12.75 12.91
C LEU A 237 4.82 -12.23 14.16
N PRO A 238 4.28 -13.06 15.08
CA PRO A 238 3.58 -12.54 16.25
C PRO A 238 4.47 -11.70 17.16
N ALA A 239 5.69 -12.18 17.42
CA ALA A 239 6.66 -11.43 18.23
C ALA A 239 7.02 -10.09 17.56
N LEU A 240 7.27 -10.13 16.25
CA LEU A 240 7.58 -8.92 15.48
C LEU A 240 6.42 -7.91 15.48
N ALA A 241 5.17 -8.37 15.36
CA ALA A 241 3.98 -7.53 15.43
C ALA A 241 3.84 -6.86 16.82
N LEU A 242 4.12 -7.60 17.89
CA LEU A 242 4.12 -7.08 19.25
C LEU A 242 5.20 -6.02 19.46
N ASP A 243 6.39 -6.24 18.92
CA ASP A 243 7.49 -5.25 18.98
C ASP A 243 7.11 -3.98 18.22
N CYS A 244 6.53 -4.09 17.02
CA CYS A 244 5.99 -2.94 16.28
C CYS A 244 4.90 -2.19 17.07
N ALA A 245 4.00 -2.92 17.72
CA ALA A 245 2.95 -2.31 18.55
C ALA A 245 3.52 -1.60 19.79
N ARG A 246 4.61 -2.10 20.37
CA ARG A 246 5.35 -1.43 21.46
C ARG A 246 6.01 -0.15 20.96
N ALA A 247 6.73 -0.22 19.84
CA ALA A 247 7.36 0.95 19.23
C ALA A 247 6.33 2.04 18.87
N HIS A 248 5.17 1.65 18.31
CA HIS A 248 4.07 2.59 18.06
C HIS A 248 3.57 3.29 19.34
N ARG A 249 3.42 2.55 20.45
CA ARG A 249 3.01 3.13 21.74
C ARG A 249 4.10 4.02 22.33
N ALA A 250 5.36 3.63 22.21
CA ALA A 250 6.48 4.43 22.68
C ALA A 250 6.57 5.76 21.93
N HIS A 251 6.47 5.73 20.58
CA HIS A 251 6.40 6.95 19.76
C HIS A 251 5.19 7.82 20.17
N ALA A 252 4.02 7.22 20.35
CA ALA A 252 2.82 7.94 20.81
C ALA A 252 3.04 8.71 22.12
N VAL A 253 3.65 8.06 23.11
CA VAL A 253 3.96 8.68 24.41
C VAL A 253 4.98 9.81 24.24
N ALA A 254 6.07 9.57 23.50
CA ALA A 254 7.09 10.58 23.26
C ALA A 254 6.52 11.81 22.52
N ALA A 255 5.63 11.62 21.55
CA ALA A 255 4.97 12.71 20.85
C ALA A 255 4.03 13.52 21.77
N GLU A 256 3.34 12.86 22.70
CA GLU A 256 2.49 13.53 23.70
C GLU A 256 3.34 14.33 24.71
N GLU A 257 4.48 13.79 25.14
CA GLU A 257 5.44 14.49 26.01
C GLU A 257 6.03 15.72 25.32
N VAL A 258 6.46 15.60 24.06
CA VAL A 258 6.94 16.74 23.27
C VAL A 258 5.85 17.79 23.12
N ALA A 259 4.63 17.41 22.78
CA ALA A 259 3.51 18.36 22.65
C ALA A 259 3.20 19.07 23.97
N ALA A 260 3.26 18.37 25.11
CA ALA A 260 3.05 18.95 26.43
C ALA A 260 4.15 19.97 26.79
N LEU A 261 5.43 19.60 26.56
CA LEU A 261 6.57 20.49 26.80
C LEU A 261 6.54 21.71 25.88
N THR A 262 6.22 21.53 24.60
CA THR A 262 6.03 22.64 23.66
C THR A 262 4.92 23.57 24.15
N GLY A 263 3.75 23.04 24.52
CA GLY A 263 2.66 23.88 25.04
C GLY A 263 3.01 24.63 26.32
N GLU A 264 3.81 24.04 27.21
CA GLU A 264 4.34 24.73 28.39
C GLU A 264 5.30 25.86 28.02
N LEU A 265 6.21 25.63 27.07
CA LEU A 265 7.13 26.66 26.57
C LEU A 265 6.38 27.81 25.91
N GLU A 266 5.38 27.52 25.07
CA GLU A 266 4.56 28.54 24.41
C GLU A 266 3.80 29.39 25.44
N ARG A 267 3.31 28.78 26.52
CA ARG A 267 2.68 29.50 27.63
C ARG A 267 3.68 30.42 28.35
N LEU A 268 4.91 29.97 28.56
CA LEU A 268 5.97 30.77 29.19
C LEU A 268 6.41 31.94 28.30
N TRP A 269 6.42 31.74 26.98
CA TRP A 269 6.78 32.76 26.00
C TRP A 269 5.63 33.74 25.70
N GLY A 270 4.39 33.38 26.05
CA GLY A 270 3.21 34.15 25.70
C GLY A 270 2.84 34.02 24.21
N GLY A 271 3.28 32.95 23.55
CA GLY A 271 3.05 32.69 22.13
C GLY A 271 3.92 31.56 21.57
N PRO A 272 3.74 31.20 20.28
CA PRO A 272 4.44 30.09 19.63
C PRO A 272 5.95 30.35 19.38
N LEU A 273 6.41 31.59 19.59
CA LEU A 273 7.78 32.00 19.32
C LEU A 273 8.47 32.40 20.63
N PRO A 274 9.77 32.07 20.78
CA PRO A 274 10.53 32.52 21.92
C PRO A 274 10.62 34.05 21.97
N PRO A 275 10.64 34.66 23.18
CA PRO A 275 10.75 36.11 23.32
C PRO A 275 12.10 36.60 22.77
N ALA A 276 12.10 37.82 22.22
CA ALA A 276 13.32 38.43 21.70
C ALA A 276 14.38 38.57 22.82
N PRO A 277 15.66 38.24 22.55
CA PRO A 277 16.73 38.41 23.52
C PRO A 277 16.86 39.89 23.90
N ARG A 278 16.84 40.19 25.20
CA ARG A 278 17.04 41.57 25.70
C ARG A 278 18.53 41.90 25.61
N THR A 279 18.88 42.95 24.87
CA THR A 279 20.24 43.55 24.90
C THR A 279 20.45 44.24 26.24
N LEU A 280 21.06 43.54 27.19
CA LEU A 280 21.63 44.13 28.39
C LEU A 280 23.05 44.59 28.04
N ILE A 281 23.25 45.92 27.96
CA ILE A 281 24.41 46.73 28.38
C ILE A 281 24.16 48.14 27.84
N GLU A 282 23.63 49.04 28.68
CA GLU A 282 23.94 50.46 28.57
C GLU A 282 25.22 50.68 29.40
N GLU A 283 26.37 50.82 28.74
CA GLU A 283 27.52 51.40 29.42
C GLU A 283 27.21 52.87 29.68
N LEU A 284 27.14 53.23 30.95
CA LEU A 284 26.99 54.62 31.40
C LEU A 284 28.21 55.43 30.90
N PRO A 285 28.02 56.57 30.21
CA PRO A 285 29.15 57.42 29.82
C PRO A 285 29.80 58.00 31.09
N GLY A 286 31.10 57.74 31.23
CA GLY A 286 31.99 58.40 32.20
C GLY A 286 32.45 59.77 31.75
#